data_AF-A0A2E5FVB0-F1
#
_entry.id   AF-A0A2E5FVB0-F1
#
_cell.length_a   1.000
_cell.length_b   1.000
_cell.length_c   1.000
_cell.angle_alpha   90.00
_cell.angle_beta   90.00
_cell.angle_gamma   90.00
#
_symmetry.space_group_name_H-M   'P 1'
#
loop_
_entity.id
_entity.type
_entity.pdbx_description
1 polymer ?
#
loop_
_entity_poly.entity_id
_entity_poly.type
_entity_poly.pdbx_seq_one_letter_code
_entity_poly.pdbx_strand_id
1 'polypeptide(L)'
;MATLALGLSLAGCGSDTPEQIKLTGQLEARAEAGRIDAQTSARISLVEHSVSTDHDQIVAERTLHGIQRLPTDFTLRVGSALLDTANEYGLSAQLLNDDSEIIWQTNVPTAVDVFSPDKTIKLTLMPYRVAPEGPFVTYRCSDGFRFQLSHDAKGAVVRLGKRQISLHVAKSLTAGATRYVDAHNDEIVSENGVTSIYFDGISHHGCSPVPDESTS
;
A
#
# COMPACT_ATOMS: atom_id res chain seq x y z
N MET A 1 -53.39 -38.07 42.71
CA MET A 1 -52.32 -38.12 41.69
C MET A 1 -51.92 -36.69 41.39
N ALA A 2 -50.77 -36.25 41.89
CA ALA A 2 -50.25 -34.90 41.69
C ALA A 2 -49.01 -35.01 40.79
N THR A 3 -49.13 -34.51 39.57
CA THR A 3 -48.07 -34.53 38.56
C THR A 3 -47.22 -33.26 38.76
N LEU A 4 -46.05 -33.39 39.41
CA LEU A 4 -45.04 -32.34 39.45
C LEU A 4 -44.39 -32.24 38.06
N ALA A 5 -44.62 -31.13 37.37
CA ALA A 5 -43.87 -30.77 36.17
C ALA A 5 -42.54 -30.11 36.60
N LEU A 6 -41.43 -30.81 36.41
CA LEU A 6 -40.10 -30.22 36.49
C LEU A 6 -39.89 -29.32 35.26
N GLY A 7 -39.88 -28.01 35.48
CA GLY A 7 -39.39 -27.04 34.50
C GLY A 7 -37.87 -27.13 34.40
N LEU A 8 -37.36 -27.64 33.28
CA LEU A 8 -35.95 -27.49 32.91
C LEU A 8 -35.73 -26.06 32.41
N SER A 9 -35.16 -25.22 33.25
CA SER A 9 -34.60 -23.93 32.85
C SER A 9 -33.31 -24.20 32.07
N LEU A 10 -33.40 -24.21 30.74
CA LEU A 10 -32.25 -24.12 29.86
C LEU A 10 -31.61 -22.74 30.06
N ALA A 11 -30.58 -22.67 30.89
CA ALA A 11 -29.66 -21.55 30.93
C ALA A 11 -28.92 -21.51 29.58
N GLY A 12 -29.42 -20.71 28.65
CA GLY A 12 -28.69 -20.36 27.45
C GLY A 12 -27.47 -19.53 27.85
N CYS A 13 -26.28 -20.12 27.75
CA CYS A 13 -25.04 -19.38 27.65
C CYS A 13 -25.06 -18.59 26.34
N GLY A 14 -25.67 -17.41 26.34
CA GLY A 14 -25.39 -16.40 25.32
C GLY A 14 -23.96 -15.92 25.54
N SER A 15 -23.04 -16.29 24.66
CA SER A 15 -21.69 -15.77 24.72
C SER A 15 -21.73 -14.28 24.39
N ASP A 16 -21.42 -13.43 25.37
CA ASP A 16 -21.27 -11.96 25.27
C ASP A 16 -20.10 -11.52 24.36
N THR A 17 -19.60 -12.39 23.48
CA THR A 17 -18.54 -12.05 22.54
C THR A 17 -19.06 -11.01 21.56
N PRO A 18 -18.42 -9.82 21.45
CA PRO A 18 -18.83 -8.83 20.47
C PRO A 18 -18.83 -9.43 19.07
N GLU A 19 -19.96 -9.31 18.35
CA GLU A 19 -20.06 -9.74 16.96
C GLU A 19 -19.07 -8.96 16.06
N GLN A 20 -18.70 -7.76 16.49
CA GLN A 20 -17.71 -6.92 15.84
C GLN A 20 -16.70 -6.37 16.84
N ILE A 21 -15.42 -6.43 16.46
CA ILE A 21 -14.35 -5.72 17.11
C ILE A 21 -14.21 -4.34 16.45
N LYS A 22 -14.07 -3.30 17.28
CA LYS A 22 -13.89 -1.92 16.84
C LYS A 22 -12.47 -1.47 17.18
N LEU A 23 -11.71 -1.10 16.16
CA LEU A 23 -10.39 -0.50 16.29
C LEU A 23 -10.49 1.00 16.00
N THR A 24 -9.89 1.82 16.87
CA THR A 24 -9.87 3.28 16.71
C THR A 24 -8.47 3.82 16.79
N GLY A 25 -8.19 4.88 16.06
CA GLY A 25 -6.85 5.44 16.03
C GLY A 25 -6.75 6.74 15.25
N GLN A 26 -5.51 7.17 15.05
CA GLN A 26 -5.14 8.38 14.34
C GLN A 26 -4.10 8.08 13.26
N LEU A 27 -4.29 8.68 12.09
CA LEU A 27 -3.28 8.82 11.07
C LEU A 27 -2.44 10.06 11.40
N GLU A 28 -1.14 9.90 11.59
CA GLU A 28 -0.18 10.99 11.86
C GLU A 28 0.89 11.02 10.75
N ALA A 29 1.49 12.18 10.48
CA ALA A 29 2.66 12.26 9.60
C ALA A 29 3.93 12.47 10.42
N ARG A 30 5.02 11.78 10.03
CA ARG A 30 6.32 11.92 10.70
C ARG A 30 6.99 13.29 10.49
N ALA A 31 6.65 13.97 9.40
CA ALA A 31 7.08 15.32 9.07
C ALA A 31 5.84 16.21 8.93
N GLU A 32 6.02 17.54 8.84
CA GLU A 32 4.94 18.39 8.33
C GLU A 32 4.50 17.82 6.98
N ALA A 33 3.33 17.18 6.96
CA ALA A 33 2.72 16.79 5.71
C ALA A 33 2.50 18.10 4.96
N GLY A 34 3.13 18.22 3.79
CA GLY A 34 2.77 19.27 2.85
C GLY A 34 1.25 19.25 2.63
N ARG A 35 0.72 20.34 2.08
CA ARG A 35 -0.73 20.50 1.87
C ARG A 35 -1.32 19.24 1.20
N ILE A 36 -2.19 18.54 1.93
CA ILE A 36 -2.92 17.37 1.43
C ILE A 36 -4.10 17.88 0.60
N ASP A 37 -4.35 17.28 -0.57
CA ASP A 37 -5.45 17.69 -1.43
C ASP A 37 -6.80 17.32 -0.80
N ALA A 38 -7.84 18.10 -1.05
CA ALA A 38 -9.19 17.79 -0.61
C ALA A 38 -9.76 16.49 -1.22
N GLN A 39 -9.19 15.99 -2.32
CA GLN A 39 -9.55 14.71 -2.93
C GLN A 39 -8.78 13.51 -2.35
N THR A 40 -7.81 13.74 -1.46
CA THR A 40 -7.04 12.65 -0.87
C THR A 40 -7.94 11.69 -0.07
N SER A 41 -7.72 10.39 -0.25
CA SER A 41 -8.36 9.35 0.54
C SER A 41 -7.34 8.62 1.40
N ALA A 42 -7.77 8.06 2.53
CA ALA A 42 -6.96 7.16 3.34
C ALA A 42 -7.55 5.75 3.27
N ARG A 43 -6.72 4.76 2.94
CA ARG A 43 -7.04 3.34 3.08
C ARG A 43 -6.35 2.80 4.32
N ILE A 44 -7.12 2.22 5.23
CA ILE A 44 -6.65 1.59 6.46
C ILE A 44 -6.96 0.10 6.36
N SER A 45 -5.95 -0.75 6.51
CA SER A 45 -6.09 -2.20 6.36
C SER A 45 -5.61 -2.90 7.63
N LEU A 46 -6.39 -3.88 8.10
CA LEU A 46 -5.98 -4.84 9.12
C LEU A 46 -5.45 -6.07 8.42
N VAL A 47 -4.17 -6.34 8.65
CA VAL A 47 -3.43 -7.48 8.11
C VAL A 47 -3.30 -8.51 9.21
N GLU A 48 -3.69 -9.74 8.93
CA GLU A 48 -3.40 -10.91 9.73
C GLU A 48 -2.09 -11.53 9.24
N HIS A 49 -1.21 -11.86 10.19
CA HIS A 49 -0.04 -12.69 9.95
C HIS A 49 -0.29 -14.06 10.59
N SER A 50 -0.45 -15.08 9.75
CA SER A 50 -0.68 -16.46 10.19
C SER A 50 0.65 -17.14 10.52
N VAL A 51 0.85 -17.44 11.81
CA VAL A 51 2.04 -18.17 12.29
C VAL A 51 2.13 -19.58 11.68
N SER A 52 0.98 -20.18 11.36
CA SER A 52 0.91 -21.56 10.86
C SER A 52 1.24 -21.69 9.37
N THR A 53 0.99 -20.64 8.57
CA THR A 53 1.15 -20.65 7.12
C THR A 53 2.21 -19.68 6.61
N ASP A 54 2.77 -18.84 7.47
CA ASP A 54 3.72 -17.78 7.12
C ASP A 54 3.20 -16.91 5.96
N HIS A 55 1.91 -16.54 6.03
CA HIS A 55 1.23 -15.78 4.99
C HIS A 55 0.44 -14.63 5.59
N ASP A 56 0.48 -13.50 4.91
CA ASP A 56 -0.23 -12.28 5.27
C ASP A 56 -1.52 -12.16 4.48
N GLN A 57 -2.63 -11.82 5.15
CA GLN A 57 -3.90 -11.54 4.49
C GLN A 57 -4.62 -10.34 5.08
N ILE A 58 -5.37 -9.61 4.25
CA ILE A 58 -6.21 -8.49 4.71
C ILE A 58 -7.53 -9.05 5.23
N VAL A 59 -7.81 -8.85 6.51
CA VAL A 59 -9.05 -9.33 7.17
C VAL A 59 -10.10 -8.23 7.33
N ALA A 60 -9.68 -6.96 7.27
CA ALA A 60 -10.59 -5.83 7.23
C ALA A 60 -9.95 -4.61 6.54
N GLU A 61 -10.76 -3.80 5.87
CA GLU A 61 -10.31 -2.56 5.24
C GLU A 61 -11.36 -1.44 5.41
N ARG A 62 -10.88 -0.21 5.54
CA ARG A 62 -11.70 0.99 5.55
C ARG A 62 -11.05 2.08 4.70
N THR A 63 -11.86 2.68 3.83
CA THR A 63 -11.49 3.91 3.12
C THR A 63 -12.17 5.12 3.75
N LEU A 64 -11.40 6.18 4.00
CA LEU A 64 -11.84 7.51 4.38
C LEU A 64 -11.60 8.44 3.20
N HIS A 65 -12.56 9.32 2.89
CA HIS A 65 -12.45 10.27 1.79
C HIS A 65 -12.31 11.69 2.34
N GLY A 66 -11.69 12.58 1.58
CA GLY A 66 -11.62 14.00 1.92
C GLY A 66 -10.62 14.31 3.03
N ILE A 67 -9.48 13.63 3.07
CA ILE A 67 -8.43 13.86 4.06
C ILE A 67 -7.73 15.18 3.76
N GLN A 68 -8.09 16.24 4.49
CA GLN A 68 -7.53 17.58 4.27
C GLN A 68 -6.37 17.92 5.21
N ARG A 69 -6.22 17.18 6.31
CA ARG A 69 -5.21 17.44 7.33
C ARG A 69 -4.83 16.18 8.09
N LEU A 70 -3.61 16.16 8.62
CA LEU A 70 -3.19 15.20 9.63
C LEU A 70 -2.92 15.96 10.95
N PRO A 71 -3.21 15.38 12.13
CA PRO A 71 -3.77 14.04 12.29
C PRO A 71 -5.26 13.93 11.87
N THR A 72 -5.67 12.72 11.46
CA THR A 72 -7.08 12.38 11.18
C THR A 72 -7.46 11.09 11.92
N ASP A 73 -8.61 11.10 12.58
CA ASP A 73 -9.15 9.93 13.28
C ASP A 73 -9.70 8.88 12.30
N PHE A 74 -9.59 7.61 12.68
CA PHE A 74 -10.21 6.50 11.96
C PHE A 74 -10.95 5.56 12.91
N THR A 75 -11.90 4.81 12.34
CA THR A 75 -12.54 3.66 12.98
C THR A 75 -12.64 2.53 11.97
N LEU A 76 -12.10 1.38 12.32
CA LEU A 76 -12.20 0.13 11.57
C LEU A 76 -13.05 -0.86 12.38
N ARG A 77 -13.92 -1.59 11.70
CA ARG A 77 -14.75 -2.64 12.29
C ARG A 77 -14.44 -3.95 11.59
N VAL A 78 -14.27 -5.02 12.35
CA VAL A 78 -14.02 -6.37 11.84
C VAL A 78 -14.92 -7.36 12.56
N GLY A 79 -15.48 -8.32 11.82
CA GLY A 79 -16.28 -9.38 12.42
C GLY A 79 -15.39 -10.31 13.24
N SER A 80 -15.77 -10.62 14.47
CA SER A 80 -14.95 -11.47 15.35
C SER A 80 -14.73 -12.88 14.80
N ALA A 81 -15.64 -13.38 13.96
CA ALA A 81 -15.50 -14.66 13.26
C ALA A 81 -14.37 -14.71 12.21
N LEU A 82 -13.81 -13.56 11.83
CA LEU A 82 -12.67 -13.45 10.90
C LEU A 82 -11.33 -13.40 11.64
N LEU A 83 -11.34 -13.49 12.97
CA LEU A 83 -10.15 -13.36 13.82
C LEU A 83 -9.86 -14.67 14.54
N ASP A 84 -8.60 -15.05 14.57
CA ASP A 84 -8.05 -16.18 15.28
C ASP A 84 -7.12 -15.70 16.40
N THR A 85 -7.34 -16.20 17.60
CA THR A 85 -6.50 -15.91 18.78
C THR A 85 -5.06 -16.43 18.66
N ALA A 86 -4.79 -17.34 17.72
CA ALA A 86 -3.45 -17.88 17.45
C ALA A 86 -2.63 -17.01 16.48
N ASN A 87 -3.24 -16.02 15.83
CA ASN A 87 -2.60 -15.18 14.81
C ASN A 87 -2.22 -13.80 15.36
N GLU A 88 -1.30 -13.16 14.65
CA GLU A 88 -0.88 -11.78 14.93
C GLU A 88 -1.55 -10.81 13.96
N TYR A 89 -1.77 -9.58 14.42
CA TYR A 89 -2.45 -8.56 13.63
C TYR A 89 -1.67 -7.27 13.57
N GLY A 90 -1.68 -6.63 12.40
CA GLY A 90 -1.07 -5.34 12.15
C GLY A 90 -1.99 -4.40 11.40
N LEU A 91 -2.03 -3.14 11.79
CA LEU A 91 -2.69 -2.09 11.02
C LEU A 91 -1.69 -1.38 10.11
N SER A 92 -2.06 -1.20 8.84
CA SER A 92 -1.36 -0.37 7.89
C SER A 92 -2.28 0.73 7.34
N ALA A 93 -1.69 1.81 6.84
CA ALA A 93 -2.44 2.87 6.20
C ALA A 93 -1.70 3.43 4.99
N GLN A 94 -2.47 3.86 4.00
CA GLN A 94 -2.01 4.54 2.78
C GLN A 94 -2.86 5.79 2.56
N LEU A 95 -2.24 6.90 2.17
CA LEU A 95 -2.95 8.03 1.58
C LEU A 95 -2.83 7.94 0.07
N LEU A 96 -3.96 8.11 -0.61
CA LEU A 96 -4.07 8.07 -2.06
C LEU A 96 -4.50 9.43 -2.61
N ASN A 97 -3.90 9.88 -3.70
CA ASN A 97 -4.37 11.06 -4.45
C ASN A 97 -5.67 10.74 -5.22
N ASP A 98 -6.15 11.71 -6.00
CA ASP A 98 -7.30 11.59 -6.89
C ASP A 98 -7.13 10.49 -7.96
N ASP A 99 -5.90 10.27 -8.42
CA ASP A 99 -5.55 9.20 -9.36
C ASP A 99 -5.37 7.81 -8.70
N SER A 100 -5.68 7.67 -7.41
CA SER A 100 -5.49 6.44 -6.63
C SER A 100 -4.02 6.00 -6.48
N GLU A 101 -3.07 6.91 -6.66
CA GLU A 101 -1.65 6.67 -6.39
C GLU A 101 -1.35 6.87 -4.91
N ILE A 102 -0.51 5.99 -4.34
CA ILE A 102 -0.10 6.09 -2.94
C ILE A 102 0.89 7.24 -2.81
N ILE A 103 0.55 8.26 -2.01
CA ILE A 103 1.41 9.42 -1.74
C ILE A 103 2.08 9.33 -0.37
N TRP A 104 1.46 8.64 0.58
CA TRP A 104 2.02 8.37 1.91
C TRP A 104 1.62 6.97 2.36
N GLN A 105 2.46 6.33 3.17
CA GLN A 105 2.14 5.03 3.77
C GLN A 105 2.80 4.81 5.13
N THR A 106 2.27 3.88 5.90
CA THR A 106 3.01 3.26 7.01
C THR A 106 4.17 2.41 6.46
N ASN A 107 5.37 2.53 7.02
CA ASN A 107 6.52 1.73 6.57
C ASN A 107 6.36 0.22 6.86
N VAL A 108 5.81 -0.11 8.02
CA VAL A 108 5.51 -1.47 8.47
C VAL A 108 4.14 -1.47 9.14
N PRO A 109 3.40 -2.59 9.08
CA PRO A 109 2.17 -2.73 9.87
C PRO A 109 2.46 -2.47 11.36
N THR A 110 1.63 -1.65 11.99
CA THR A 110 1.68 -1.41 13.44
C THR A 110 0.98 -2.56 14.13
N ALA A 111 1.70 -3.34 14.93
CA ALA A 111 1.12 -4.45 15.67
C ALA A 111 -0.05 -3.98 16.56
N VAL A 112 -1.16 -4.72 16.52
CA VAL A 112 -2.36 -4.45 17.31
C VAL A 112 -2.85 -5.71 17.98
N ASP A 113 -3.24 -5.57 19.26
CA ASP A 113 -4.01 -6.60 19.95
C ASP A 113 -5.50 -6.32 19.69
N VAL A 114 -6.09 -7.06 18.77
CA VAL A 114 -7.49 -6.89 18.38
C VAL A 114 -8.47 -7.34 19.47
N PHE A 115 -8.02 -8.12 20.46
CA PHE A 115 -8.86 -8.65 21.53
C PHE A 115 -8.77 -7.81 22.81
N SER A 116 -7.83 -6.86 22.89
CA SER A 116 -7.69 -5.94 24.01
C SER A 116 -8.49 -4.65 23.80
N PRO A 117 -9.37 -4.26 24.75
CA PRO A 117 -10.07 -2.99 24.66
C PRO A 117 -9.14 -1.79 24.86
N ASP A 118 -9.51 -0.67 24.24
CA ASP A 118 -9.11 0.69 24.61
C ASP A 118 -7.63 1.08 24.49
N LYS A 119 -7.07 0.92 23.28
CA LYS A 119 -5.89 1.72 22.88
C LYS A 119 -6.19 2.49 21.62
N THR A 120 -6.03 3.81 21.68
CA THR A 120 -5.97 4.65 20.49
C THR A 120 -4.70 4.30 19.73
N ILE A 121 -4.84 3.69 18.56
CA ILE A 121 -3.72 3.25 17.74
C ILE A 121 -3.20 4.44 16.94
N LYS A 122 -1.88 4.64 16.91
CA LYS A 122 -1.24 5.69 16.10
C LYS A 122 -0.57 5.05 14.89
N LEU A 123 -1.00 5.44 13.69
CA LEU A 123 -0.37 5.03 12.44
C LEU A 123 0.45 6.20 11.90
N THR A 124 1.77 6.07 11.98
CA THR A 124 2.69 7.10 11.45
C THR A 124 2.94 6.86 9.97
N LEU A 125 2.49 7.82 9.16
CA LEU A 125 2.67 7.88 7.73
C LEU A 125 4.01 8.55 7.37
N MET A 126 4.65 8.02 6.34
CA MET A 126 5.83 8.57 5.70
C MET A 126 5.56 8.75 4.21
N PRO A 127 6.21 9.72 3.54
CA PRO A 127 6.06 9.90 2.10
C PRO A 127 6.37 8.59 1.40
N TYR A 128 5.48 8.16 0.52
CA TYR A 128 5.72 6.96 -0.26
C TYR A 128 6.87 7.24 -1.22
N ARG A 129 7.89 6.39 -1.19
CA ARG A 129 9.01 6.42 -2.13
C ARG A 129 9.11 5.07 -2.78
N VAL A 130 8.98 5.04 -4.10
CA VAL A 130 9.32 3.86 -4.88
C VAL A 130 10.83 3.66 -4.75
N ALA A 131 11.21 2.58 -4.07
CA ALA A 131 12.59 2.16 -3.87
C ALA A 131 12.72 0.73 -4.40
N PRO A 132 12.89 0.57 -5.73
CA PRO A 132 12.92 -0.74 -6.34
C PRO A 132 14.15 -1.51 -5.86
N GLU A 133 13.96 -2.80 -5.60
CA GLU A 133 15.00 -3.71 -5.14
C GLU A 133 15.82 -4.18 -6.35
N GLY A 134 16.79 -3.38 -6.79
CA GLY A 134 17.65 -3.75 -7.93
C GLY A 134 18.75 -2.75 -8.25
N PRO A 135 19.84 -3.20 -8.93
CA PRO A 135 20.86 -2.30 -9.42
C PRO A 135 20.29 -1.37 -10.48
N PHE A 136 20.91 -0.20 -10.65
CA PHE A 136 20.64 0.63 -11.80
C PHE A 136 21.30 0.01 -13.04
N VAL A 137 20.52 -0.15 -14.10
CA VAL A 137 20.97 -0.58 -15.42
C VAL A 137 20.96 0.64 -16.35
N THR A 138 22.04 0.85 -17.09
CA THR A 138 22.13 1.92 -18.07
C THR A 138 21.44 1.50 -19.37
N TYR A 139 20.56 2.34 -19.89
CA TYR A 139 19.85 2.15 -21.15
C TYR A 139 20.31 3.17 -22.19
N ARG A 140 20.28 2.76 -23.45
CA ARG A 140 20.48 3.63 -24.60
C ARG A 140 19.35 3.45 -25.60
N CYS A 141 18.70 4.53 -25.98
CA CYS A 141 17.64 4.56 -26.98
C CYS A 141 18.19 4.72 -28.41
N SER A 142 17.34 4.45 -29.39
CA SER A 142 17.68 4.49 -30.83
C SER A 142 18.14 5.88 -31.31
N ASP A 143 17.67 6.94 -30.67
CA ASP A 143 18.07 8.34 -30.92
C ASP A 143 19.32 8.77 -30.14
N GLY A 144 19.92 7.86 -29.37
CA GLY A 144 21.10 8.10 -28.55
C GLY A 144 20.83 8.61 -27.15
N PHE A 145 19.56 8.81 -26.75
CA PHE A 145 19.21 9.17 -25.38
C PHE A 145 19.69 8.11 -24.38
N ARG A 146 20.22 8.53 -23.23
CA ARG A 146 20.75 7.65 -22.18
C ARG A 146 20.08 7.95 -20.85
N PHE A 147 19.76 6.89 -20.12
CA PHE A 147 19.24 6.96 -18.76
C PHE A 147 19.68 5.75 -17.95
N GLN A 148 19.54 5.80 -16.64
CA GLN A 148 19.66 4.62 -15.80
C GLN A 148 18.30 4.28 -15.21
N LEU A 149 17.99 2.99 -15.11
CA LEU A 149 16.73 2.49 -14.61
C LEU A 149 16.99 1.38 -13.60
N SER A 150 16.37 1.48 -12.43
CA SER A 150 16.16 0.36 -11.51
C SER A 150 14.65 0.14 -11.39
N HIS A 151 14.19 -1.10 -11.48
CA HIS A 151 12.77 -1.40 -11.41
C HIS A 151 12.52 -2.81 -10.87
N ASP A 152 11.36 -2.99 -10.25
CA ASP A 152 10.84 -4.26 -9.77
C ASP A 152 9.32 -4.31 -9.94
N ALA A 153 8.65 -5.24 -9.26
CA ALA A 153 7.19 -5.36 -9.28
C ALA A 153 6.47 -4.19 -8.57
N LYS A 154 7.16 -3.44 -7.70
CA LYS A 154 6.60 -2.35 -6.89
C LYS A 154 6.70 -1.01 -7.61
N GLY A 155 7.70 -0.81 -8.46
CA GLY A 155 7.80 0.36 -9.32
C GLY A 155 9.16 0.51 -10.00
N ALA A 156 9.43 1.72 -10.49
CA ALA A 156 10.68 2.05 -11.18
C ALA A 156 11.27 3.36 -10.66
N VAL A 157 12.59 3.48 -10.75
CA VAL A 157 13.33 4.72 -10.53
C VAL A 157 14.24 4.96 -11.72
N VAL A 158 14.08 6.13 -12.35
CA VAL A 158 14.91 6.58 -13.47
C VAL A 158 15.88 7.65 -13.00
N ARG A 159 17.12 7.59 -13.49
CA ARG A 159 18.10 8.66 -13.37
C ARG A 159 18.42 9.24 -14.74
N LEU A 160 18.19 10.54 -14.87
CA LEU A 160 18.52 11.37 -16.02
C LEU A 160 19.65 12.32 -15.61
N GLY A 161 20.89 11.85 -15.67
CA GLY A 161 22.05 12.57 -15.13
C GLY A 161 21.92 12.80 -13.62
N LYS A 162 21.67 14.04 -13.20
CA LYS A 162 21.48 14.41 -11.78
C LYS A 162 20.02 14.37 -11.30
N ARG A 163 19.06 14.23 -12.22
CA ARG A 163 17.62 14.14 -11.89
C ARG A 163 17.25 12.68 -11.62
N GLN A 164 16.46 12.45 -10.58
CA GLN A 164 15.89 11.14 -10.26
C GLN A 164 14.37 11.24 -10.26
N ILE A 165 13.69 10.28 -10.89
CA ILE A 165 12.24 10.22 -11.02
C ILE A 165 11.77 8.86 -10.51
N SER A 166 10.78 8.85 -9.64
CA SER A 166 10.14 7.63 -9.15
C SER A 166 8.82 7.43 -9.90
N LEU A 167 8.59 6.21 -10.38
CA LEU A 167 7.42 5.84 -11.16
C LEU A 167 6.72 4.66 -10.50
N HIS A 168 5.39 4.69 -10.47
CA HIS A 168 4.56 3.63 -9.94
C HIS A 168 4.21 2.62 -11.02
N VAL A 169 4.04 1.35 -10.64
CA VAL A 169 3.48 0.37 -11.57
C VAL A 169 2.06 0.79 -11.96
N ALA A 170 1.78 0.77 -13.26
CA ALA A 170 0.48 1.11 -13.81
C ALA A 170 -0.09 -0.05 -14.61
N LYS A 171 -1.41 -0.09 -14.74
CA LYS A 171 -2.06 -1.07 -15.60
C LYS A 171 -1.59 -0.88 -17.04
N SER A 172 -1.04 -1.94 -17.63
CA SER A 172 -0.64 -1.95 -19.03
C SER A 172 -1.85 -2.01 -19.96
N LEU A 173 -1.72 -1.40 -21.14
CA LEU A 173 -2.72 -1.44 -22.21
C LEU A 173 -2.63 -2.71 -23.06
N THR A 174 -1.48 -3.39 -23.05
CA THR A 174 -1.25 -4.64 -23.78
C THR A 174 -0.81 -5.77 -22.84
N ALA A 175 -1.21 -7.00 -23.17
CA ALA A 175 -0.84 -8.18 -22.41
C ALA A 175 0.65 -8.46 -22.52
N GLY A 176 1.34 -8.60 -21.38
CA GLY A 176 2.77 -8.87 -21.32
C GLY A 176 3.66 -7.62 -21.32
N ALA A 177 3.10 -6.42 -21.49
CA ALA A 177 3.83 -5.19 -21.27
C ALA A 177 3.81 -4.78 -19.80
N THR A 178 4.92 -4.20 -19.34
CA THR A 178 5.04 -3.57 -18.01
C THR A 178 5.07 -2.07 -18.21
N ARG A 179 4.25 -1.34 -17.44
CA ARG A 179 4.10 0.10 -17.51
C ARG A 179 4.39 0.72 -16.15
N TYR A 180 5.20 1.76 -16.13
CA TYR A 180 5.43 2.59 -14.95
C TYR A 180 5.12 4.04 -15.28
N VAL A 181 4.45 4.77 -14.38
CA VAL A 181 4.00 6.16 -14.60
C VAL A 181 4.12 7.00 -13.32
N ASP A 182 4.24 8.32 -13.44
CA ASP A 182 4.03 9.27 -12.34
C ASP A 182 2.85 10.23 -12.61
N ALA A 183 2.57 11.09 -11.63
CA ALA A 183 1.52 12.11 -11.70
C ALA A 183 1.71 13.18 -12.81
N HIS A 184 2.91 13.30 -13.38
CA HIS A 184 3.19 14.21 -14.50
C HIS A 184 3.04 13.53 -15.86
N ASN A 185 2.58 12.28 -15.88
CA ASN A 185 2.55 11.39 -17.04
C ASN A 185 3.94 11.07 -17.60
N ASP A 186 5.01 11.20 -16.79
CA ASP A 186 6.29 10.62 -17.13
C ASP A 186 6.13 9.08 -17.09
N GLU A 187 6.63 8.37 -18.10
CA GLU A 187 6.28 6.97 -18.33
C GLU A 187 7.46 6.12 -18.82
N ILE A 188 7.48 4.86 -18.40
CA ILE A 188 8.24 3.79 -19.03
C ILE A 188 7.29 2.65 -19.43
N VAL A 189 7.42 2.19 -20.68
CA VAL A 189 6.75 0.98 -21.16
C VAL A 189 7.79 0.00 -21.65
N SER A 190 7.77 -1.21 -21.11
CA SER A 190 8.59 -2.34 -21.57
C SER A 190 7.68 -3.41 -22.15
N GLU A 191 7.82 -3.67 -23.45
CA GLU A 191 7.03 -4.64 -24.19
C GLU A 191 7.95 -5.47 -25.11
N ASN A 192 7.83 -6.80 -25.08
CA ASN A 192 8.61 -7.70 -25.93
C ASN A 192 10.14 -7.47 -25.87
N GLY A 193 10.66 -7.10 -24.69
CA GLY A 193 12.08 -6.80 -24.48
C GLY A 193 12.54 -5.44 -25.03
N VAL A 194 11.63 -4.61 -25.53
CA VAL A 194 11.90 -3.24 -25.97
C VAL A 194 11.33 -2.27 -24.94
N THR A 195 12.16 -1.37 -24.47
CA THR A 195 11.74 -0.29 -23.57
C THR A 195 11.55 1.00 -24.37
N SER A 196 10.45 1.70 -24.13
CA SER A 196 10.23 3.09 -24.53
C SER A 196 10.00 3.93 -23.30
N ILE A 197 10.42 5.18 -23.36
CA ILE A 197 10.24 6.14 -22.27
C ILE A 197 9.63 7.43 -22.80
N TYR A 198 8.79 8.06 -21.99
CA TYR A 198 8.21 9.37 -22.27
C TYR A 198 8.45 10.26 -21.06
N PHE A 199 9.27 11.29 -21.21
CA PHE A 199 9.63 12.21 -20.14
C PHE A 199 9.56 13.65 -20.63
N ASP A 200 8.97 14.54 -19.84
CA ASP A 200 8.88 15.98 -20.15
C ASP A 200 8.29 16.29 -21.55
N GLY A 201 7.38 15.46 -22.04
CA GLY A 201 6.76 15.63 -23.36
C GLY A 201 7.53 15.03 -24.54
N ILE A 202 8.65 14.34 -24.29
CA ILE A 202 9.50 13.75 -25.33
C ILE A 202 9.49 12.23 -25.20
N SER A 203 9.25 11.55 -26.33
CA SER A 203 9.28 10.08 -26.42
C SER A 203 10.60 9.58 -27.00
N HIS A 204 11.22 8.62 -26.31
CA HIS A 204 12.40 7.89 -26.76
C HIS A 204 12.07 6.41 -26.90
N HIS A 205 12.40 5.82 -28.06
CA HIS A 205 12.04 4.45 -28.42
C HIS A 205 13.25 3.55 -28.64
N GLY A 206 13.02 2.24 -28.58
CA GLY A 206 14.05 1.25 -28.87
C GLY A 206 15.18 1.26 -27.85
N CYS A 207 14.87 1.52 -26.59
CA CYS A 207 15.84 1.59 -25.52
C CYS A 207 16.22 0.18 -25.07
N SER A 208 17.52 -0.10 -25.06
CA SER A 208 18.08 -1.38 -24.65
C SER A 208 19.14 -1.19 -23.57
N PRO A 209 19.30 -2.16 -22.66
CA PRO A 209 20.35 -2.11 -21.66
C PRO A 209 21.72 -2.17 -22.35
N VAL A 210 22.63 -1.31 -21.91
CA VAL A 210 24.02 -1.28 -22.35
C VAL A 210 24.95 -1.48 -21.16
N PRO A 211 26.14 -2.07 -21.35
CA PRO A 211 27.14 -2.15 -20.30
C PRO A 211 27.43 -0.76 -19.73
N ASP A 212 27.65 -0.70 -18.41
CA ASP A 212 28.07 0.55 -17.77
C ASP A 212 29.47 0.88 -18.30
N GLU A 213 29.55 1.89 -19.17
CA GLU A 213 30.82 2.52 -19.53
C GLU A 213 31.24 3.35 -18.31
N SER A 214 31.75 2.67 -17.28
CA SER A 214 32.55 3.35 -16.26
C SER A 214 33.63 4.13 -17.00
N THR A 215 33.55 5.46 -16.87
CA THR A 215 34.53 6.43 -17.35
C THR A 215 35.94 5.85 -17.29
N SER A 216 36.59 5.82 -18.45
CA SER A 216 38.04 5.63 -18.58
C SER A 216 38.81 6.64 -17.71
#